data_AF-A0A8I2G797-F1
#
_entry.id   AF-A0A8I2G797-F1
#
_cell.length_a   1.000
_cell.length_b   1.000
_cell.length_c   1.000
_cell.angle_alpha   90.00
_cell.angle_beta   90.00
_cell.angle_gamma   90.00
#
_symmetry.space_group_name_H-M   'P 1'
#
loop_
_entity.id
_entity.type
_entity.pdbx_description
1 polymer ?
#
loop_
_entity_poly.entity_id
_entity_poly.type
_entity_poly.pdbx_seq_one_letter_code
_entity_poly.pdbx_strand_id
1 'polypeptide(L)'
;FVVSEKWFQGLPKDVQQSVLVAGRVASICGRGAAYTNNKLAMEFLKNYGMQIYFPTAAERDTFRKAAQPEVLAWMRDNKKI
;
A
#
# COMPACT_ATOMS: atom_id res chain seq x y z
N PHE A 1 6.84 3.36 6.75
CA PHE A 1 7.64 4.58 6.98
C PHE A 1 9.02 4.15 7.42
N VAL A 2 10.04 4.95 7.18
CA VAL A 2 11.40 4.69 7.68
C VAL A 2 11.89 5.95 8.38
N VAL A 3 12.70 5.78 9.42
CA VAL A 3 13.36 6.86 10.16
C VAL A 3 14.84 6.53 10.28
N SER A 4 15.66 7.53 10.62
CA SER A 4 17.07 7.29 10.90
C SER A 4 17.22 6.42 12.16
N GLU A 5 17.94 5.32 12.04
CA GLU A 5 18.21 4.41 13.15
C GLU A 5 18.98 5.11 14.27
N LYS A 6 20.03 5.88 13.92
CA LYS A 6 20.82 6.64 14.89
C LYS A 6 19.96 7.61 15.70
N TRP A 7 19.02 8.28 15.03
CA TRP A 7 18.10 9.18 15.70
C TRP A 7 17.16 8.42 16.63
N PHE A 8 16.53 7.35 16.15
CA PHE A 8 15.58 6.57 16.92
C PHE A 8 16.21 5.96 18.18
N GLN A 9 17.40 5.38 18.05
CA GLN A 9 18.14 4.82 19.18
C GLN A 9 18.62 5.89 20.16
N GLY A 10 18.81 7.13 19.71
CA GLY A 10 19.16 8.27 20.56
C GLY A 10 18.03 8.80 21.43
N LEU A 11 16.78 8.33 21.23
CA LEU A 11 15.62 8.74 22.03
C LEU A 11 15.55 7.97 23.36
N PRO A 12 14.96 8.55 24.41
CA PRO A 12 14.54 7.81 25.61
C PRO A 12 13.60 6.65 25.26
N LYS A 13 13.62 5.57 26.07
CA LYS A 13 12.90 4.32 25.75
C LYS A 13 11.38 4.48 25.70
N ASP A 14 10.82 5.30 26.57
CA ASP A 14 9.40 5.67 26.58
C ASP A 14 9.01 6.47 25.31
N VAL A 15 9.90 7.34 24.84
CA VAL A 15 9.72 8.08 23.58
C VAL A 15 9.83 7.15 22.37
N GLN A 16 10.80 6.22 22.35
CA GLN A 16 10.90 5.18 21.31
C GLN A 16 9.58 4.41 21.19
N GLN A 17 9.01 3.99 22.33
CA GLN A 17 7.75 3.26 22.36
C GLN A 17 6.59 4.10 21.82
N SER A 18 6.52 5.38 22.21
CA SER A 18 5.52 6.33 21.70
C SER A 18 5.59 6.47 20.18
N VAL A 19 6.79 6.59 19.61
CA VAL A 19 7.01 6.68 18.15
C VAL A 19 6.56 5.40 17.44
N LEU A 20 6.86 4.22 17.98
CA LEU A 20 6.43 2.94 17.40
C LEU A 20 4.90 2.80 17.41
N VAL A 21 4.25 3.16 18.52
CA VAL A 21 2.79 3.15 18.62
C VAL A 21 2.16 4.12 17.64
N ALA A 22 2.66 5.36 17.57
CA ALA A 22 2.17 6.36 16.63
C ALA A 22 2.34 5.88 15.18
N GLY A 23 3.49 5.29 14.84
CA GLY A 23 3.73 4.71 13.51
C GLY A 23 2.75 3.59 13.15
N ARG A 24 2.39 2.74 14.11
CA ARG A 24 1.39 1.68 13.93
C ARG A 24 -0.01 2.28 13.72
N VAL A 25 -0.42 3.21 14.57
CA VAL A 25 -1.73 3.89 14.47
C VAL A 25 -1.85 4.61 13.13
N ALA A 26 -0.84 5.41 12.76
CA ALA A 26 -0.79 6.10 11.48
C ALA A 26 -0.88 5.14 10.30
N SER A 27 -0.22 3.98 10.37
CA SER A 27 -0.30 2.95 9.32
C SER A 27 -1.70 2.37 9.17
N ILE A 28 -2.43 2.17 10.28
CA ILE A 28 -3.82 1.67 10.26
C ILE A 28 -4.74 2.75 9.70
N CYS A 29 -4.68 3.96 10.24
CA CYS A 29 -5.49 5.09 9.79
C CYS A 29 -5.26 5.41 8.31
N GLY A 30 -3.99 5.40 7.86
CA GLY A 30 -3.64 5.64 6.48
C GLY A 30 -4.22 4.62 5.51
N ARG A 31 -4.21 3.32 5.87
CA ARG A 31 -4.86 2.27 5.05
C ARG A 31 -6.37 2.46 4.97
N GLY A 32 -7.01 2.78 6.11
CA GLY A 32 -8.45 3.06 6.15
C GLY A 32 -8.82 4.27 5.28
N ALA A 33 -8.09 5.37 5.43
CA ALA A 33 -8.31 6.58 4.64
C ALA A 33 -8.11 6.34 3.14
N ALA A 34 -7.06 5.61 2.74
CA ALA A 34 -6.81 5.28 1.34
C ALA A 34 -7.95 4.44 0.73
N TYR A 35 -8.47 3.45 1.46
CA TYR A 35 -9.60 2.64 1.01
C TYR A 35 -10.87 3.48 0.83
N THR A 36 -11.19 4.34 1.80
CA THR A 36 -12.33 5.27 1.72
C THR A 36 -12.17 6.24 0.55
N ASN A 37 -10.98 6.80 0.36
CA ASN A 37 -10.70 7.73 -0.73
C ASN A 37 -10.84 7.07 -2.10
N ASN A 38 -10.45 5.80 -2.25
CA ASN A 38 -10.67 5.07 -3.50
C ASN A 38 -12.17 4.98 -3.83
N LYS A 39 -13.03 4.70 -2.84
CA LYS A 39 -14.49 4.68 -3.06
C LYS A 39 -15.02 6.05 -3.49
N LEU A 40 -14.63 7.11 -2.77
CA LEU A 40 -15.03 8.48 -3.12
C LEU A 40 -14.54 8.89 -4.50
N ALA A 41 -13.32 8.49 -4.89
CA ALA A 41 -12.78 8.74 -6.22
C ALA A 41 -13.61 8.04 -7.31
N MET A 42 -13.99 6.77 -7.11
CA MET A 42 -14.85 6.06 -8.06
C MET A 42 -16.21 6.73 -8.24
N GLU A 43 -16.82 7.20 -7.14
CA GLU A 43 -18.08 7.95 -7.17
C GLU A 43 -17.91 9.29 -7.90
N PHE A 44 -16.84 10.03 -7.61
CA PHE A 44 -16.50 11.27 -8.30
C PHE A 44 -16.37 11.05 -9.81
N LEU A 45 -15.55 10.09 -10.24
CA LEU A 45 -15.33 9.82 -11.67
C LEU A 45 -16.64 9.45 -12.38
N LYS A 46 -17.48 8.63 -11.73
CA LYS A 46 -18.81 8.28 -12.25
C LYS A 46 -19.70 9.52 -12.41
N ASN A 47 -19.73 10.42 -11.42
CA ASN A 47 -20.54 11.64 -11.46
C ASN A 47 -20.09 12.61 -12.57
N TYR A 48 -18.80 12.58 -12.92
CA TYR A 48 -18.24 13.33 -14.05
C TYR A 48 -18.32 12.58 -15.38
N GLY A 49 -19.15 11.52 -15.46
CA GLY A 49 -19.50 10.85 -16.70
C GLY A 49 -18.55 9.72 -17.12
N MET A 50 -17.59 9.32 -16.27
CA MET A 50 -16.75 8.16 -16.58
C MET A 50 -17.52 6.85 -16.41
N GLN A 51 -17.37 5.96 -17.39
CA GLN A 51 -17.86 4.58 -17.29
C GLN A 51 -16.86 3.76 -16.45
N ILE A 52 -17.33 3.31 -15.29
CA ILE A 52 -16.55 2.41 -14.43
C ILE A 52 -16.70 0.97 -14.90
N TYR A 53 -15.59 0.33 -15.22
CA TYR A 53 -15.52 -1.08 -15.60
C TYR A 53 -14.78 -1.92 -14.56
N PHE A 54 -15.34 -3.07 -14.23
CA PHE A 54 -14.71 -4.08 -13.39
C PHE A 54 -14.39 -5.30 -14.25
N PRO A 55 -13.10 -5.63 -14.49
CA PRO A 55 -12.74 -6.79 -15.29
C PRO A 55 -13.35 -8.07 -14.73
N THR A 56 -13.80 -8.95 -15.61
CA THR A 56 -14.29 -10.29 -15.29
C THR A 56 -13.21 -11.16 -14.66
N ALA A 57 -13.59 -12.31 -14.09
CA ALA A 57 -12.62 -13.27 -13.58
C ALA A 57 -11.65 -13.76 -14.67
N ALA A 58 -12.13 -13.94 -15.90
CA ALA A 58 -11.31 -14.37 -17.03
C ALA A 58 -10.28 -13.31 -17.43
N GLU A 59 -10.66 -12.04 -17.52
CA GLU A 59 -9.71 -10.96 -17.82
C GLU A 59 -8.72 -10.72 -16.68
N ARG A 60 -9.14 -10.82 -15.41
CA ARG A 60 -8.19 -10.77 -14.29
C ARG A 60 -7.17 -11.90 -14.37
N ASP A 61 -7.56 -13.07 -14.86
CA ASP A 61 -6.64 -14.19 -15.06
C ASP A 61 -5.62 -13.93 -16.18
N THR A 62 -5.98 -13.22 -17.26
CA THR A 62 -5.02 -12.84 -18.29
C THR A 62 -3.97 -11.87 -17.75
N PHE A 63 -4.39 -10.86 -16.96
CA PHE A 63 -3.45 -9.96 -16.27
C PHE A 63 -2.53 -10.73 -15.31
N ARG A 64 -3.10 -11.66 -14.53
CA ARG A 64 -2.34 -12.49 -13.58
C ARG A 64 -1.26 -13.29 -14.30
N LYS A 65 -1.61 -13.97 -15.39
CA LYS A 65 -0.67 -14.78 -16.20
C LYS A 65 0.40 -13.93 -16.87
N ALA A 66 0.06 -12.73 -17.33
CA ALA A 66 1.02 -11.84 -18.00
C ALA A 66 2.00 -11.18 -17.02
N ALA A 67 1.53 -10.74 -15.85
CA ALA A 67 2.33 -9.90 -14.95
C ALA A 67 3.06 -10.69 -13.84
N GLN A 68 2.41 -11.70 -13.24
CA GLN A 68 2.97 -12.34 -12.05
C GLN A 68 4.27 -13.11 -12.30
N PRO A 69 4.47 -13.86 -13.41
CA PRO A 69 5.69 -14.64 -13.60
C PRO A 69 6.97 -13.79 -13.56
N GLU A 70 6.97 -12.67 -14.28
CA GLU A 70 8.12 -11.75 -14.34
C GLU A 70 8.41 -11.11 -12.99
N VAL A 71 7.37 -10.66 -12.28
CA VAL A 71 7.53 -10.09 -10.94
C VAL A 71 8.06 -11.14 -9.96
N LEU A 72 7.58 -12.38 -10.04
CA LEU A 72 8.06 -13.46 -9.17
C LEU A 72 9.50 -13.87 -9.51
N ALA A 73 9.89 -13.89 -10.78
CA ALA A 73 11.28 -14.13 -11.19
C ALA A 73 12.18 -13.04 -10.61
N TRP A 74 11.81 -11.77 -10.81
CA TRP A 74 12.51 -10.64 -10.23
C TRP A 74 12.61 -10.73 -8.69
N MET A 75 11.52 -11.07 -7.99
CA MET A 75 11.52 -11.21 -6.53
C MET A 75 12.48 -12.30 -6.03
N ARG A 76 12.61 -13.40 -6.77
CA ARG A 76 13.53 -14.50 -6.40
C ARG A 76 14.99 -14.15 -6.66
N ASP A 77 15.25 -13.41 -7.73
CA ASP A 77 16.62 -13.10 -8.16
C ASP A 77 17.16 -11.81 -7.52
N ASN A 78 16.28 -10.94 -7.03
CA ASN A 78 16.68 -9.68 -6.42
C ASN A 78 17.23 -9.88 -5.00
N LYS A 79 18.56 -10.01 -4.91
CA LYS A 79 19.33 -10.13 -3.65
C LYS A 79 19.29 -8.90 -2.73
N LYS A 80 18.54 -7.83 -3.08
CA LYS A 80 18.39 -6.59 -2.28
C LYS A 80 17.08 -6.54 -1.50
N ILE A 81 16.22 -7.54 -1.65
CA ILE A 81 15.06 -7.80 -0.79
C ILE A 81 15.39 -9.06 0.00
#